data_AF-A0A7Y3IT91-F1
#
_entry.id   AF-A0A7Y3IT91-F1
#
_cell.length_a   1.000
_cell.length_b   1.000
_cell.length_c   1.000
_cell.angle_alpha   90.00
_cell.angle_beta   90.00
_cell.angle_gamma   90.00
#
_symmetry.space_group_name_H-M   'P 1'
#
loop_
_entity.id
_entity.type
_entity.pdbx_description
1 polymer ?
#
loop_
_entity_poly.entity_id
_entity_poly.type
_entity_poly.pdbx_seq_one_letter_code
_entity_poly.pdbx_strand_id
1 'polypeptide(L)'
;MDFYYHHHFLNHSISSSGFSSFWGAFAGAFFAFIFGLITYIITKRRERFVQHKNALVLLERALNKHLNDFGALEVLIKGMQNILGQGKVDITRLFHVEIPEKLDIDLASIDLINKFFMYQISIDRLNFNMDSINRALTRIEDLFINGHGVVPENFALVQRLLTGLIGDLPKMDERTKRFLVLVRIHNKRVKNKNSFVYGVFNSLWDHEISKEEIKTERERLDKEIQDILKQDPSDMF
;
A
#
# COMPACT_ATOMS: atom_id res chain seq x y z
N MET A 1 13.15 75.47 -66.15
CA MET A 1 13.83 74.24 -66.61
C MET A 1 14.99 74.03 -65.67
N ASP A 2 14.94 72.97 -64.88
CA ASP A 2 16.03 72.00 -64.69
C ASP A 2 15.49 70.87 -63.81
N PHE A 3 15.12 69.79 -64.50
CA PHE A 3 15.01 68.45 -63.97
C PHE A 3 16.42 67.98 -63.60
N TYR A 4 16.63 67.34 -62.45
CA TYR A 4 17.47 66.14 -62.38
C TYR A 4 17.42 65.37 -61.03
N TYR A 5 17.24 64.06 -61.21
CA TYR A 5 17.56 62.89 -60.38
C TYR A 5 16.82 62.57 -59.07
N HIS A 6 15.82 61.72 -59.28
CA HIS A 6 15.38 60.60 -58.47
C HIS A 6 16.50 59.57 -58.18
N HIS A 7 16.31 58.81 -57.09
CA HIS A 7 16.98 57.55 -56.68
C HIS A 7 18.39 57.60 -56.10
N HIS A 8 18.52 57.38 -54.79
CA HIS A 8 19.09 56.14 -54.19
C HIS A 8 19.38 56.32 -52.69
N PHE A 9 18.39 56.21 -51.81
CA PHE A 9 18.65 55.92 -50.38
C PHE A 9 17.53 55.03 -49.80
N LEU A 10 17.19 53.98 -50.54
CA LEU A 10 16.64 52.76 -49.94
C LEU A 10 17.78 51.75 -49.95
N ASN A 11 18.70 51.86 -49.00
CA ASN A 11 19.58 50.75 -48.69
C ASN A 11 20.09 50.86 -47.25
N HIS A 12 19.83 49.78 -46.50
CA HIS A 12 20.48 49.37 -45.27
C HIS A 12 20.07 50.00 -43.93
N SER A 13 18.79 49.92 -43.57
CA SER A 13 18.38 49.87 -42.15
C SER A 13 17.53 48.64 -41.77
N ILE A 14 17.40 47.65 -42.67
CA ILE A 14 16.50 46.49 -42.47
C ILE A 14 17.24 45.25 -41.93
N SER A 15 18.58 45.17 -41.94
CA SER A 15 19.25 43.91 -41.55
C SER A 15 19.49 43.73 -40.06
N SER A 16 19.52 44.78 -39.24
CA SER A 16 19.79 44.66 -37.79
C SER A 16 18.53 44.50 -36.93
N SER A 17 17.39 45.09 -37.34
CA SER A 17 16.12 45.04 -36.58
C SER A 17 15.36 43.72 -36.76
N GLY A 18 15.40 43.12 -37.96
CA GLY A 18 14.80 41.82 -38.22
C GLY A 18 15.54 40.67 -37.53
N PHE A 19 16.88 40.75 -37.51
CA PHE A 19 17.72 39.75 -36.85
C PHE A 19 17.55 39.80 -35.32
N SER A 20 17.54 40.99 -34.71
CA SER A 20 17.29 41.12 -33.26
C SER A 20 15.87 40.68 -32.86
N SER A 21 14.86 40.99 -33.67
CA SER A 21 13.47 40.54 -33.44
C SER A 21 13.32 39.03 -33.56
N PHE A 22 13.99 38.42 -34.55
CA PHE A 22 14.03 36.96 -34.71
C PHE A 22 14.68 36.27 -33.50
N TRP A 23 15.84 36.73 -33.05
CA TRP A 23 16.51 36.17 -31.87
C TRP A 23 15.72 36.40 -30.57
N GLY A 24 15.03 37.53 -30.44
CA GLY A 24 14.12 37.78 -29.31
C GLY A 24 12.94 36.80 -29.29
N ALA A 25 12.29 36.60 -30.43
CA ALA A 25 11.19 35.64 -30.56
C ALA A 25 11.66 34.19 -30.36
N PHE A 26 12.81 33.82 -30.93
CA PHE A 26 13.42 32.51 -30.76
C PHE A 26 13.81 32.24 -29.29
N ALA A 27 14.48 33.18 -28.64
CA ALA A 27 14.84 33.07 -27.23
C ALA A 27 13.58 32.94 -26.35
N GLY A 28 12.55 33.75 -26.62
CA GLY A 28 11.27 33.65 -25.94
C GLY A 28 10.62 32.27 -26.09
N ALA A 29 10.54 31.74 -27.31
CA ALA A 29 10.00 30.42 -27.59
C ALA A 29 10.84 29.29 -26.96
N PHE A 30 12.16 29.41 -27.00
CA PHE A 30 13.10 28.46 -26.39
C PHE A 30 12.94 28.42 -24.87
N PHE A 31 12.90 29.58 -24.21
CA PHE A 31 12.66 29.64 -22.77
C PHE A 31 11.26 29.13 -22.40
N ALA A 32 10.22 29.48 -23.16
CA ALA A 32 8.87 28.96 -22.94
C ALA A 32 8.84 27.41 -23.04
N PHE A 33 9.53 26.83 -24.01
CA PHE A 33 9.68 25.38 -24.14
C PHE A 33 10.41 24.76 -22.93
N ILE A 34 11.53 25.34 -22.50
CA ILE A 34 12.27 24.87 -21.32
C ILE A 34 11.41 24.94 -20.06
N PHE A 35 10.75 26.08 -19.80
CA PHE A 35 9.86 26.23 -18.65
C PHE A 35 8.68 25.26 -18.71
N GLY A 36 8.14 25.01 -19.91
CA GLY A 36 7.12 23.98 -20.13
C GLY A 36 7.61 22.59 -19.72
N LEU A 37 8.82 22.20 -20.15
CA LEU A 37 9.42 20.92 -19.80
C LEU A 37 9.69 20.79 -18.29
N ILE A 38 10.25 21.83 -17.66
CA ILE A 38 10.50 21.87 -16.21
C ILE A 38 9.18 21.72 -15.45
N THR A 39 8.15 22.47 -15.86
CA THR A 39 6.81 22.41 -15.25
C THR A 39 6.20 21.02 -15.37
N TYR A 40 6.33 20.38 -16.53
CA TYR A 40 5.86 19.01 -16.75
C TYR A 40 6.57 18.01 -15.80
N ILE A 41 7.90 18.08 -15.71
CA ILE A 41 8.69 17.21 -14.82
C ILE A 41 8.30 17.40 -13.35
N ILE A 42 8.18 18.65 -12.89
CA ILE A 42 7.77 18.98 -11.51
C ILE A 42 6.37 18.44 -11.23
N THR A 43 5.44 18.63 -12.16
CA THR A 43 4.06 18.16 -12.03
C THR A 43 3.99 16.65 -11.93
N LYS A 44 4.70 15.92 -12.80
CA LYS A 44 4.74 14.45 -12.77
C LYS A 44 5.39 13.89 -11.51
N ARG A 45 6.46 14.51 -11.02
CA ARG A 45 7.07 14.13 -9.73
C ARG A 45 6.12 14.36 -8.57
N ARG A 46 5.42 15.49 -8.55
CA ARG A 46 4.41 15.79 -7.54
C ARG A 46 3.26 14.79 -7.56
N GLU A 47 2.74 14.45 -8.73
CA GLU A 47 1.69 13.43 -8.89
C GLU A 47 2.13 12.09 -8.29
N ARG A 48 3.34 11.61 -8.65
CA ARG A 48 3.90 10.37 -8.10
C ARG A 48 4.10 10.42 -6.59
N PHE A 49 4.55 11.55 -6.05
CA PHE A 49 4.69 11.71 -4.61
C PHE A 49 3.35 11.64 -3.87
N VAL A 50 2.31 12.28 -4.40
CA VAL A 50 0.96 12.24 -3.81
C VAL A 50 0.39 10.83 -3.88
N GLN A 51 0.55 10.13 -5.00
CA GLN A 51 0.17 8.72 -5.14
C GLN A 51 0.87 7.84 -4.11
N HIS A 52 2.20 7.96 -3.99
CA HIS A 52 2.97 7.20 -3.02
C HIS A 52 2.53 7.45 -1.58
N LYS A 53 2.33 8.73 -1.21
CA LYS A 53 1.84 9.10 0.12
C LYS A 53 0.45 8.49 0.40
N ASN A 54 -0.46 8.55 -0.56
CA ASN A 54 -1.80 7.97 -0.41
C ASN A 54 -1.72 6.44 -0.29
N ALA A 55 -0.88 5.79 -1.09
CA ALA A 55 -0.65 4.35 -1.02
C ALA A 55 -0.09 3.93 0.34
N LEU A 56 0.86 4.67 0.92
CA LEU A 56 1.37 4.39 2.26
C LEU A 56 0.28 4.49 3.35
N VAL A 57 -0.62 5.46 3.25
CA VAL A 57 -1.75 5.61 4.19
C VAL A 57 -2.75 4.46 4.04
N LEU A 58 -3.08 4.08 2.81
CA LEU A 58 -3.97 2.94 2.53
C LEU A 58 -3.36 1.63 3.01
N LEU A 59 -2.06 1.43 2.78
CA LEU A 59 -1.32 0.27 3.26
C LEU A 59 -1.27 0.22 4.79
N GLU A 60 -1.00 1.35 5.45
CA GLU A 60 -1.07 1.44 6.92
C GLU A 60 -2.46 1.05 7.43
N ARG A 61 -3.53 1.57 6.83
CA ARG A 61 -4.91 1.21 7.20
C ARG A 61 -5.19 -0.29 7.01
N ALA A 62 -4.76 -0.87 5.89
CA ALA A 62 -4.94 -2.29 5.60
C ALA A 62 -4.22 -3.16 6.61
N LEU A 63 -2.95 -2.86 6.92
CA LEU A 63 -2.17 -3.62 7.90
C LEU A 63 -2.78 -3.55 9.29
N ASN A 64 -3.29 -2.38 9.72
CA ASN A 64 -4.02 -2.27 10.98
C ASN A 64 -5.31 -3.10 10.99
N LYS A 65 -6.09 -3.08 9.88
CA LYS A 65 -7.27 -3.93 9.72
C LYS A 65 -6.90 -5.41 9.85
N HIS A 66 -5.81 -5.84 9.21
CA HIS A 66 -5.37 -7.23 9.26
C HIS A 66 -4.99 -7.70 10.67
N LEU A 67 -4.37 -6.84 11.49
CA LEU A 67 -4.10 -7.17 12.90
C LEU A 67 -5.40 -7.50 13.66
N ASN A 68 -6.45 -6.71 13.43
CA ASN A 68 -7.77 -6.98 14.00
C ASN A 68 -8.40 -8.27 13.41
N ASP A 69 -8.32 -8.44 12.09
CA ASP A 69 -8.88 -9.61 11.40
C ASP A 69 -8.24 -10.91 11.89
N PHE A 70 -6.92 -10.93 12.15
CA PHE A 70 -6.25 -12.11 12.73
C PHE A 70 -6.73 -12.42 14.14
N GLY A 71 -6.96 -11.40 14.98
CA GLY A 71 -7.53 -11.59 16.32
C GLY A 71 -8.94 -12.19 16.25
N ALA A 72 -9.78 -11.68 15.35
CA ALA A 72 -11.13 -12.21 15.12
C ALA A 72 -11.08 -13.66 14.59
N LEU A 73 -10.19 -13.96 13.64
CA LEU A 73 -9.98 -15.31 13.13
C LEU A 73 -9.50 -16.27 14.22
N GLU A 74 -8.62 -15.84 15.12
CA GLU A 74 -8.15 -16.67 16.22
C GLU A 74 -9.30 -17.10 17.15
N VAL A 75 -10.16 -16.15 17.54
CA VAL A 75 -11.35 -16.44 18.37
C VAL A 75 -12.29 -17.39 17.64
N LEU A 76 -12.56 -17.13 16.36
CA LEU A 76 -13.45 -17.92 15.52
C LEU A 76 -12.93 -19.37 15.40
N ILE A 77 -11.64 -19.55 15.06
CA ILE A 77 -11.01 -20.88 14.92
C ILE A 77 -11.06 -21.66 16.24
N LYS A 78 -10.78 -21.03 17.38
CA LYS A 78 -10.89 -21.69 18.70
C LYS A 78 -12.32 -22.15 18.98
N GLY A 79 -13.31 -21.32 18.64
CA GLY A 79 -14.72 -21.68 18.73
C GLY A 79 -15.06 -22.93 17.89
N MET A 80 -14.63 -22.93 16.62
CA MET A 80 -14.82 -24.06 15.71
C MET A 80 -14.16 -25.34 16.23
N GLN A 81 -12.92 -25.26 16.72
CA GLN A 81 -12.20 -26.41 17.26
C GLN A 81 -12.95 -27.04 18.45
N ASN A 82 -13.53 -26.21 19.32
CA ASN A 82 -14.32 -26.66 20.46
C ASN A 82 -15.62 -27.36 20.01
N ILE A 83 -16.33 -26.81 19.03
CA ILE A 83 -17.58 -27.39 18.51
C ILE A 83 -17.30 -28.74 17.82
N LEU A 84 -16.31 -28.76 16.91
CA LEU A 84 -15.93 -29.98 16.20
C LEU A 84 -15.37 -31.05 17.15
N GLY A 85 -14.70 -30.64 18.23
CA GLY A 85 -14.18 -31.56 19.27
C GLY A 85 -15.28 -32.25 20.09
N GLN A 86 -16.49 -31.70 20.08
CA GLN A 86 -17.68 -32.33 20.66
C GLN A 86 -18.41 -33.24 19.66
N GLY A 87 -17.86 -33.44 18.45
CA GLY A 87 -18.52 -34.17 17.36
C GLY A 87 -19.73 -33.45 16.78
N LYS A 88 -19.81 -32.13 16.94
CA LYS A 88 -20.91 -31.31 16.40
C LYS A 88 -20.49 -30.63 15.11
N VAL A 89 -21.44 -30.47 14.20
CA VAL A 89 -21.25 -29.71 12.96
C VAL A 89 -21.27 -28.21 13.28
N ASP A 90 -20.34 -27.47 12.69
CA ASP A 90 -20.28 -26.00 12.77
C ASP A 90 -20.62 -25.38 11.40
N ILE A 91 -21.53 -24.42 11.42
CA ILE A 91 -21.95 -23.65 10.24
C ILE A 91 -21.11 -22.38 10.02
N THR A 92 -20.26 -22.04 11.00
CA THR A 92 -19.38 -20.87 10.92
C THR A 92 -18.39 -21.05 9.77
N ARG A 93 -18.06 -19.94 9.10
CA ARG A 93 -17.09 -19.91 8.00
C ARG A 93 -16.01 -18.89 8.26
N LEU A 94 -14.80 -19.23 7.82
CA LEU A 94 -13.65 -18.34 7.84
C LEU A 94 -13.81 -17.31 6.72
N PHE A 95 -13.50 -16.05 7.02
CA PHE A 95 -13.53 -14.96 6.04
C PHE A 95 -12.12 -14.66 5.52
N HIS A 96 -12.03 -14.12 4.31
CA HIS A 96 -10.75 -13.76 3.70
C HIS A 96 -10.21 -12.45 4.28
N VAL A 97 -8.89 -12.38 4.37
CA VAL A 97 -8.18 -11.14 4.66
C VAL A 97 -7.93 -10.42 3.33
N GLU A 98 -8.51 -9.23 3.17
CA GLU A 98 -8.55 -8.49 1.91
C GLU A 98 -7.35 -7.56 1.74
N ILE A 99 -6.64 -7.68 0.62
CA ILE A 99 -5.60 -6.73 0.26
C ILE A 99 -6.19 -5.68 -0.69
N PRO A 100 -6.01 -4.36 -0.43
CA PRO A 100 -6.46 -3.33 -1.35
C PRO A 100 -5.79 -3.47 -2.72
N GLU A 101 -6.58 -3.39 -3.79
CA GLU A 101 -6.08 -3.44 -5.15
C GLU A 101 -5.17 -2.25 -5.48
N LYS A 102 -4.22 -2.45 -6.41
CA LYS A 102 -3.37 -1.41 -7.03
C LYS A 102 -2.39 -0.68 -6.11
N LEU A 103 -2.20 -1.14 -4.86
CA LEU A 103 -1.20 -0.56 -3.96
C LEU A 103 0.23 -0.68 -4.50
N ASP A 104 0.53 -1.76 -5.21
CA ASP A 104 1.83 -2.03 -5.82
C ASP A 104 2.24 -1.00 -6.88
N ILE A 105 1.27 -0.52 -7.67
CA ILE A 105 1.50 0.45 -8.76
C ILE A 105 1.75 1.87 -8.22
N ASP A 106 1.14 2.20 -7.09
CA ASP A 106 1.17 3.54 -6.51
C ASP A 106 2.34 3.74 -5.52
N LEU A 107 2.97 2.66 -5.05
CA LEU A 107 4.19 2.75 -4.25
C LEU A 107 5.40 3.15 -5.12
N ALA A 108 6.23 4.07 -4.62
CA ALA A 108 7.44 4.52 -5.32
C ALA A 108 8.74 3.88 -4.79
N SER A 109 8.69 3.20 -3.64
CA SER A 109 9.84 2.54 -3.00
C SER A 109 9.90 1.06 -3.42
N ILE A 110 11.02 0.65 -4.01
CA ILE A 110 11.21 -0.73 -4.49
C ILE A 110 11.27 -1.70 -3.30
N ASP A 111 11.91 -1.29 -2.19
CA ASP A 111 11.98 -2.13 -0.99
C ASP A 111 10.59 -2.36 -0.38
N LEU A 112 9.74 -1.32 -0.32
CA LEU A 112 8.35 -1.47 0.13
C LEU A 112 7.52 -2.32 -0.82
N ILE A 113 7.67 -2.17 -2.14
CA ILE A 113 6.98 -3.02 -3.13
C ILE A 113 7.35 -4.49 -2.92
N ASN A 114 8.64 -4.80 -2.77
CA ASN A 114 9.08 -6.17 -2.55
C ASN A 114 8.53 -6.75 -1.24
N LYS A 115 8.52 -5.96 -0.16
CA LYS A 115 7.91 -6.40 1.11
C LYS A 115 6.40 -6.57 1.00
N PHE A 116 5.71 -5.67 0.29
CA PHE A 116 4.29 -5.77 0.02
C PHE A 116 3.96 -7.05 -0.74
N PHE A 117 4.72 -7.36 -1.79
CA PHE A 117 4.52 -8.58 -2.58
C PHE A 117 4.72 -9.86 -1.74
N MET A 118 5.77 -9.91 -0.93
CA MET A 118 6.00 -11.05 -0.02
C MET A 118 4.91 -11.18 1.05
N TYR A 119 4.38 -10.04 1.52
CA TYR A 119 3.26 -10.00 2.43
C TYR A 119 1.98 -10.51 1.75
N GLN A 120 1.70 -10.06 0.53
CA GLN A 120 0.56 -10.49 -0.27
C GLN A 120 0.56 -12.01 -0.50
N ILE A 121 1.69 -12.59 -0.89
CA ILE A 121 1.83 -14.05 -1.01
C ILE A 121 1.48 -14.77 0.30
N SER A 122 1.84 -14.17 1.45
CA SER A 122 1.53 -14.77 2.76
C SER A 122 0.03 -14.75 3.04
N ILE A 123 -0.65 -13.65 2.72
CA ILE A 123 -2.11 -13.52 2.83
C ILE A 123 -2.84 -14.46 1.86
N ASP A 124 -2.39 -14.55 0.61
CA ASP A 124 -2.99 -15.45 -0.38
C ASP A 124 -2.92 -16.91 0.08
N ARG A 125 -1.79 -17.33 0.65
CA ARG A 125 -1.64 -18.66 1.26
C ARG A 125 -2.57 -18.87 2.45
N LEU A 126 -2.72 -17.85 3.30
CA LEU A 126 -3.66 -17.90 4.42
C LEU A 126 -5.09 -18.08 3.91
N ASN A 127 -5.52 -17.25 2.95
CA ASN A 127 -6.85 -17.32 2.33
C ASN A 127 -7.09 -18.68 1.66
N PHE A 128 -6.09 -19.23 0.97
CA PHE A 128 -6.18 -20.58 0.38
C PHE A 128 -6.40 -21.67 1.45
N ASN A 129 -5.70 -21.59 2.59
CA ASN A 129 -5.90 -22.52 3.70
C ASN A 129 -7.31 -22.39 4.30
N MET A 130 -7.81 -21.17 4.46
CA MET A 130 -9.17 -20.90 4.94
C MET A 130 -10.23 -21.45 3.98
N ASP A 131 -10.03 -21.28 2.67
CA ASP A 131 -10.92 -21.88 1.65
C ASP A 131 -10.93 -23.40 1.70
N SER A 132 -9.77 -24.01 1.91
CA SER A 132 -9.66 -25.47 2.02
C SER A 132 -10.44 -25.98 3.24
N ILE A 133 -10.36 -25.28 4.37
CA ILE A 133 -11.12 -25.58 5.58
C ILE A 133 -12.61 -25.37 5.37
N ASN A 134 -13.02 -24.24 4.79
CA ASN A 134 -14.42 -23.95 4.49
C ASN A 134 -15.05 -25.02 3.58
N ARG A 135 -14.33 -25.46 2.54
CA ARG A 135 -14.79 -26.56 1.66
C ARG A 135 -14.93 -27.88 2.42
N ALA A 136 -13.99 -28.19 3.32
CA ALA A 136 -14.07 -29.40 4.14
C ALA A 136 -15.28 -29.36 5.08
N LEU A 137 -15.56 -28.20 5.70
CA LEU A 137 -16.74 -27.99 6.54
C LEU A 137 -18.04 -28.12 5.75
N THR A 138 -18.15 -27.46 4.59
CA THR A 138 -19.31 -27.61 3.71
C THR A 138 -19.55 -29.07 3.35
N ARG A 139 -18.50 -29.84 3.05
CA ARG A 139 -18.65 -31.27 2.78
C ARG A 139 -19.16 -32.07 3.97
N ILE A 140 -18.76 -31.73 5.19
CA ILE A 140 -19.28 -32.36 6.42
C ILE A 140 -20.75 -32.01 6.62
N GLU A 141 -21.10 -30.74 6.43
CA GLU A 141 -22.48 -30.26 6.50
C GLU A 141 -23.38 -30.95 5.46
N ASP A 142 -22.92 -31.07 4.22
CA ASP A 142 -23.65 -31.78 3.16
C ASP A 142 -23.89 -33.24 3.51
N LEU A 143 -22.90 -33.94 4.08
CA LEU A 143 -23.07 -35.32 4.53
C LEU A 143 -24.16 -35.40 5.61
N PHE A 144 -24.12 -34.49 6.58
CA PHE A 144 -25.10 -34.42 7.67
C PHE A 144 -26.52 -34.14 7.15
N ILE A 145 -26.69 -33.14 6.27
CA ILE A 145 -27.99 -32.76 5.70
C ILE A 145 -28.59 -33.91 4.87
N ASN A 146 -27.74 -34.62 4.10
CA ASN A 146 -28.18 -35.74 3.27
C ASN A 146 -28.43 -37.04 4.06
N GLY A 147 -28.35 -37.01 5.40
CA GLY A 147 -28.58 -38.17 6.26
C GLY A 147 -27.46 -39.22 6.20
N HIS A 148 -26.30 -38.89 5.62
CA HIS A 148 -25.13 -39.75 5.70
C HIS A 148 -24.49 -39.62 7.09
N GLY A 149 -24.05 -40.74 7.66
CA GLY A 149 -23.31 -40.73 8.92
C GLY A 149 -22.00 -39.96 8.78
N VAL A 150 -21.80 -38.91 9.57
CA VAL A 150 -20.52 -38.21 9.67
C VAL A 150 -19.63 -39.00 10.62
N VAL A 151 -18.51 -39.52 10.13
CA VAL A 151 -17.59 -40.33 10.95
C VAL A 151 -16.58 -39.44 11.70
N PRO A 152 -16.07 -39.87 12.87
CA PRO A 152 -15.11 -39.09 13.67
C PRO A 152 -13.88 -38.60 12.89
N GLU A 153 -13.44 -39.35 11.88
CA GLU A 153 -12.28 -39.03 11.04
C GLU A 153 -12.48 -37.74 10.23
N ASN A 154 -13.72 -37.42 9.84
CA ASN A 154 -14.05 -36.17 9.16
C ASN A 154 -13.75 -34.96 10.06
N PHE A 155 -14.19 -35.03 11.32
CA PHE A 155 -13.94 -33.97 12.30
C PHE A 155 -12.46 -33.85 12.63
N ALA A 156 -11.76 -34.98 12.80
CA ALA A 156 -10.32 -35.00 13.07
C ALA A 156 -9.49 -34.33 11.95
N LEU A 157 -9.88 -34.52 10.68
CA LEU A 157 -9.23 -33.86 9.55
C LEU A 157 -9.36 -32.33 9.65
N VAL A 158 -10.56 -31.82 9.88
CA VAL A 158 -10.81 -30.37 9.97
C VAL A 158 -10.12 -29.78 11.19
N GLN A 159 -10.17 -30.46 12.34
CA GLN A 159 -9.43 -30.05 13.52
C GLN A 159 -7.92 -29.92 13.26
N ARG A 160 -7.32 -30.87 12.53
CA ARG A 160 -5.90 -30.79 12.17
C ARG A 160 -5.60 -29.57 11.29
N LEU A 161 -6.47 -29.26 10.33
CA LEU A 161 -6.31 -28.08 9.47
C LEU A 161 -6.44 -26.78 10.28
N LEU A 162 -7.43 -26.69 11.18
CA LEU A 162 -7.62 -25.57 12.09
C LEU A 162 -6.41 -25.39 13.04
N THR A 163 -5.83 -26.49 13.54
CA THR A 163 -4.61 -26.46 14.36
C THR A 163 -3.39 -25.94 13.57
N GLY A 164 -3.30 -26.25 12.27
CA GLY A 164 -2.29 -25.65 11.40
C GLY A 164 -2.49 -24.14 11.27
N LEU A 165 -3.73 -23.72 10.98
CA LEU A 165 -4.09 -22.32 10.77
C LEU A 165 -3.85 -21.46 12.02
N ILE A 166 -4.26 -21.94 13.20
CA ILE A 166 -4.05 -21.21 14.47
C ILE A 166 -2.56 -21.07 14.81
N GLY A 167 -1.72 -22.02 14.42
CA GLY A 167 -0.26 -21.94 14.59
C GLY A 167 0.40 -20.93 13.65
N ASP A 168 -0.24 -20.56 12.54
CA ASP A 168 0.26 -19.60 11.56
C ASP A 168 -0.19 -18.17 11.83
N LEU A 169 -1.34 -17.96 12.48
CA LEU A 169 -1.85 -16.61 12.80
C LEU A 169 -0.85 -15.75 13.60
N PRO A 170 -0.18 -16.22 14.67
CA PRO A 170 0.82 -15.42 15.38
C PRO A 170 2.02 -15.01 14.50
N LYS A 171 2.37 -15.85 13.51
CA LYS A 171 3.43 -15.52 12.55
C LYS A 171 2.97 -14.44 11.57
N MET A 172 1.69 -14.46 11.18
CA MET A 172 1.09 -13.43 10.33
C MET A 172 0.96 -12.09 11.06
N ASP A 173 0.54 -12.13 12.32
CA ASP A 173 0.47 -10.96 13.21
C ASP A 173 1.85 -10.28 13.32
N GLU A 174 2.89 -11.07 13.63
CA GLU A 174 4.25 -10.53 13.78
C GLU A 174 4.82 -9.99 12.45
N ARG A 175 4.56 -10.67 11.31
CA ARG A 175 4.93 -10.14 9.99
C ARG A 175 4.22 -8.82 9.68
N THR A 176 2.93 -8.73 10.01
CA THR A 176 2.10 -7.54 9.80
C THR A 176 2.61 -6.38 10.65
N LYS A 177 2.89 -6.60 11.94
CA LYS A 177 3.50 -5.58 12.81
C LYS A 177 4.84 -5.08 12.27
N ARG A 178 5.73 -5.99 11.85
CA ARG A 178 7.03 -5.60 11.25
C ARG A 178 6.84 -4.75 10.01
N PHE A 179 5.90 -5.11 9.14
CA PHE A 179 5.65 -4.35 7.93
C PHE A 179 5.00 -3.00 8.23
N LEU A 180 4.05 -2.95 9.16
CA LEU A 180 3.40 -1.74 9.63
C LEU A 180 4.41 -0.73 10.20
N VAL A 181 5.37 -1.20 10.99
CA VAL A 181 6.48 -0.36 11.50
C VAL A 181 7.22 0.31 10.35
N LEU A 182 7.59 -0.44 9.30
CA LEU A 182 8.30 0.12 8.15
C LEU A 182 7.46 1.14 7.39
N VAL A 183 6.16 0.85 7.20
CA VAL A 183 5.23 1.78 6.53
C VAL A 183 5.07 3.07 7.35
N ARG A 184 4.96 2.97 8.67
CA ARG A 184 4.87 4.13 9.58
C ARG A 184 6.12 5.00 9.54
N ILE A 185 7.30 4.40 9.50
CA ILE A 185 8.57 5.13 9.35
C ILE A 185 8.58 5.89 8.02
N HIS A 186 8.19 5.25 6.91
CA HIS A 186 8.08 5.92 5.61
C HIS A 186 7.05 7.06 5.64
N ASN A 187 5.87 6.83 6.23
CA ASN A 187 4.83 7.85 6.41
C ASN A 187 5.36 9.06 7.20
N LYS A 188 6.12 8.85 8.27
CA LYS A 188 6.75 9.93 9.05
C LYS A 188 7.77 10.70 8.21
N ARG A 189 8.65 10.02 7.50
CA ARG A 189 9.66 10.64 6.63
C ARG A 189 9.01 11.50 5.52
N VAL A 190 7.93 11.00 4.92
CA VAL A 190 7.13 11.71 3.91
C VAL A 190 6.38 12.92 4.49
N LYS A 191 5.98 12.88 5.77
CA LYS A 191 5.34 14.00 6.47
C LYS A 191 6.33 15.10 6.90
N ASN A 192 7.58 14.77 7.24
CA ASN A 192 8.44 15.64 8.06
C ASN A 192 9.33 16.68 7.32
N LYS A 193 9.06 17.02 6.07
CA LYS A 193 9.78 18.09 5.36
C LYS A 193 8.81 18.79 4.43
N ASN A 194 9.03 20.07 4.12
CA ASN A 194 8.31 20.83 3.08
C ASN A 194 8.02 19.94 1.88
N SER A 195 6.83 19.33 1.87
CA SER A 195 6.58 18.07 1.15
C SER A 195 6.67 18.26 -0.36
N PHE A 196 6.53 19.51 -0.80
CA PHE A 196 6.76 19.98 -2.14
C PHE A 196 8.22 19.85 -2.59
N VAL A 197 9.19 20.44 -1.86
CA VAL A 197 10.61 20.41 -2.24
C VAL A 197 11.15 18.98 -2.12
N TYR A 198 10.78 18.26 -1.06
CA TYR A 198 11.22 16.88 -0.87
C TYR A 198 10.75 15.97 -2.00
N GLY A 199 9.46 16.01 -2.36
CA GLY A 199 8.92 15.15 -3.42
C GLY A 199 9.34 15.53 -4.84
N VAL A 200 9.75 16.78 -5.07
CA VAL A 200 10.26 17.24 -6.37
C VAL A 200 11.75 16.95 -6.55
N PHE A 201 12.56 17.03 -5.49
CA PHE A 201 14.02 16.94 -5.61
C PHE A 201 14.64 15.62 -5.11
N ASN A 202 13.98 14.87 -4.22
CA ASN A 202 14.49 13.56 -3.79
C ASN A 202 13.89 12.44 -4.63
N SER A 203 14.74 11.80 -5.44
CA SER A 203 14.38 10.63 -6.25
C SER A 203 14.52 9.31 -5.49
N LEU A 204 15.22 9.31 -4.35
CA LEU A 204 15.50 8.11 -3.58
C LEU A 204 14.49 7.98 -2.44
N TRP A 205 13.39 7.26 -2.69
CA TRP A 205 12.42 6.91 -1.66
C TRP A 205 12.96 5.82 -0.71
N ASP A 206 13.92 5.04 -1.19
CA ASP A 206 14.60 3.95 -0.50
C ASP A 206 15.78 4.44 0.35
N HIS A 207 15.50 5.26 1.37
CA HIS A 207 16.52 5.57 2.37
C HIS A 207 16.63 4.40 3.34
N GLU A 208 17.86 3.98 3.63
CA GLU A 208 18.12 2.94 4.62
C GLU A 208 17.43 3.29 5.95
N ILE A 209 16.68 2.34 6.49
CA ILE A 209 16.04 2.48 7.79
C ILE A 209 16.97 1.90 8.84
N SER A 210 17.38 2.73 9.80
CA SER A 210 18.26 2.28 10.87
C SER A 210 17.55 1.29 11.79
N LYS A 211 18.31 0.38 12.40
CA LYS A 211 17.76 -0.57 13.38
C LYS A 211 17.13 0.14 14.58
N GLU A 212 17.68 1.28 14.99
CA GLU A 212 17.15 2.08 16.10
C GLU A 212 15.80 2.72 15.77
N GLU A 213 15.60 3.20 14.53
CA GLU A 213 14.28 3.69 14.08
C GLU A 213 13.23 2.58 14.11
N ILE A 214 13.59 1.37 13.63
CA ILE A 214 12.69 0.20 13.66
C ILE A 214 12.33 -0.14 15.11
N LYS A 215 13.32 -0.21 15.99
CA LYS A 215 13.13 -0.53 17.40
C LYS A 215 12.22 0.49 18.09
N THR A 216 12.51 1.78 17.91
CA THR A 216 11.73 2.88 18.51
C THR A 216 10.28 2.85 18.04
N GLU A 217 10.05 2.67 16.74
CA GLU A 217 8.70 2.61 16.20
C GLU A 217 7.95 1.33 16.62
N ARG A 218 8.68 0.21 16.75
CA ARG A 218 8.10 -1.03 17.23
C ARG A 218 7.63 -0.92 18.68
N GLU A 219 8.48 -0.38 19.56
CA GLU A 219 8.12 -0.15 20.97
C GLU A 219 6.90 0.77 21.10
N ARG A 220 6.80 1.77 20.22
CA ARG A 220 5.64 2.66 20.16
C ARG A 220 4.37 1.91 19.72
N LEU A 221 4.45 1.12 18.65
CA LEU A 221 3.31 0.32 18.18
C LEU A 221 2.84 -0.66 19.25
N ASP A 222 3.76 -1.35 19.92
CA ASP A 222 3.41 -2.30 20.98
C ASP A 222 2.74 -1.60 22.17
N LYS A 223 3.18 -0.39 22.54
CA LYS A 223 2.48 0.44 23.55
C LYS A 223 1.07 0.82 23.10
N GLU A 224 0.91 1.32 21.87
CA GLU A 224 -0.41 1.69 21.32
C GLU A 224 -1.39 0.50 21.34
N ILE A 225 -0.94 -0.71 20.99
CA ILE A 225 -1.75 -1.92 21.06
C ILE A 225 -2.15 -2.24 22.50
N GLN A 226 -1.21 -2.17 23.45
CA GLN A 226 -1.50 -2.44 24.86
C GLN A 226 -2.46 -1.43 25.46
N ASP A 227 -2.38 -0.16 25.05
CA ASP A 227 -3.28 0.88 25.52
C ASP A 227 -4.71 0.67 24.99
N ILE A 228 -4.87 0.27 23.72
CA ILE A 228 -6.18 -0.09 23.14
C ILE A 228 -6.78 -1.30 23.86
N LEU A 229 -5.98 -2.32 24.19
CA LEU A 229 -6.45 -3.51 24.90
C LEU A 229 -6.91 -3.24 26.34
N LYS A 230 -6.44 -2.15 26.96
CA LYS A 230 -6.82 -1.75 28.32
C LYS A 230 -8.03 -0.84 28.36
N GLN A 231 -8.38 -0.20 27.26
CA GLN A 231 -9.56 0.65 27.19
C GLN A 231 -10.82 -0.22 27.20
N ASP A 232 -11.76 0.13 28.07
CA ASP A 232 -13.07 -0.52 28.09
C ASP A 232 -13.77 -0.23 26.75
N PRO A 233 -14.36 -1.22 26.06
CA PRO A 233 -15.11 -0.99 24.82
C PRO A 233 -16.20 0.08 24.95
N SER A 234 -16.71 0.31 26.16
CA SER A 234 -17.69 1.37 26.46
C SER A 234 -17.14 2.80 26.42
N ASP A 235 -15.81 2.99 26.48
CA ASP A 235 -15.17 4.31 26.42
C ASP A 235 -14.83 4.77 24.99
N MET A 236 -15.09 3.93 23.97
CA MET A 236 -14.78 4.22 22.56
C MET A 236 -15.96 4.80 21.75
N PHE A 237 -17.15 4.89 22.35
CA PHE A 237 -18.39 5.38 21.73
C PHE A 237 -19.08 6.42 22.62
#